data_AF-A0A1X7SZP2-F1
#
_entry.id   AF-A0A1X7SZP2-F1
#
_cell.length_a   1.000
_cell.length_b   1.000
_cell.length_c   1.000
_cell.angle_alpha   90.00
_cell.angle_beta   90.00
_cell.angle_gamma   90.00
#
_symmetry.space_group_name_H-M   'P 1'
#
loop_
_entity.id
_entity.type
_entity.pdbx_description
1 polymer ?
#
loop_
_entity_poly.entity_id
_entity_poly.type
_entity_poly.pdbx_seq_one_letter_code
_entity_poly.pdbx_strand_id
1 'polypeptide(L)'
;MAGILTYFLHQYYVLALLVVPYGASSGKYERVRISCSSGFWGDTSESTPQLVRYGDLVFLVADYLSEITMSLLAGAKRKKPDMSYTPDFISHCIKPLIHDIKKQGICVVTNGGGINPEGCVNTIIKRHVI
;
A
#
# COMPACT_ATOMS: atom_id res chain seq x y z
N MET A 1 -0.38 -1.03 19.19
CA MET A 1 0.71 -1.72 18.45
C MET A 1 0.33 -1.71 16.98
N ALA A 2 1.22 -1.26 16.08
CA ALA A 2 0.98 -1.36 14.64
C ALA A 2 1.21 -2.82 14.20
N GLY A 3 0.16 -3.51 13.79
CA GLY A 3 0.25 -4.90 13.33
C GLY A 3 0.28 -4.95 11.81
N ILE A 4 1.40 -5.35 11.22
CA ILE A 4 1.49 -5.67 9.79
C ILE A 4 0.96 -7.08 9.62
N LEU A 5 -0.16 -7.26 8.90
CA LEU A 5 -0.62 -8.57 8.47
C LEU A 5 -0.26 -8.79 7.01
N THR A 6 0.82 -9.53 6.76
CA THR A 6 1.16 -10.01 5.43
C THR A 6 0.48 -11.36 5.22
N TYR A 7 -0.51 -11.44 4.34
CA TYR A 7 -1.14 -12.71 3.95
C TYR A 7 -0.52 -13.22 2.65
N PHE A 8 0.07 -14.43 2.71
CA PHE A 8 0.49 -15.19 1.54
C PHE A 8 -0.64 -16.14 1.12
N LEU A 9 -1.24 -15.92 -0.04
CA LEU A 9 -2.07 -16.95 -0.68
C LEU A 9 -1.14 -17.98 -1.33
N HIS A 10 -1.27 -19.23 -0.92
CA HIS A 10 -0.43 -20.32 -1.40
C HIS A 10 -0.67 -20.55 -2.90
N GLN A 11 0.43 -20.49 -3.67
CA GLN A 11 0.62 -20.82 -5.09
C GLN A 11 0.45 -19.78 -6.19
N TYR A 12 -0.22 -18.63 -6.01
CA TYR A 12 -0.18 -17.55 -7.01
C TYR A 12 -0.17 -16.17 -6.34
N TYR A 13 0.74 -15.33 -6.80
CA TYR A 13 1.34 -14.19 -6.11
C TYR A 13 0.40 -12.99 -5.84
N VAL A 14 0.76 -12.24 -4.77
CA VAL A 14 0.56 -10.80 -4.50
C VAL A 14 -0.73 -10.31 -3.80
N LEU A 15 -0.63 -10.15 -2.47
CA LEU A 15 -1.32 -9.10 -1.72
C LEU A 15 -0.40 -8.57 -0.60
N ALA A 16 0.10 -7.35 -0.75
CA ALA A 16 0.75 -6.61 0.34
C ALA A 16 -0.32 -5.78 1.07
N LEU A 17 -1.01 -6.42 2.00
CA LEU A 17 -1.93 -5.71 2.89
C LEU A 17 -1.10 -4.85 3.86
N LEU A 18 -0.99 -3.54 3.58
CA LEU A 18 -0.40 -2.58 4.51
C LEU A 18 -1.46 -2.17 5.54
N VAL A 19 -1.74 -3.06 6.49
CA VAL A 19 -2.61 -2.72 7.62
C VAL A 19 -1.90 -1.70 8.51
N VAL A 20 -2.32 -0.44 8.40
CA VAL A 20 -2.17 0.55 9.45
C VAL A 20 -3.58 0.75 10.00
N PRO A 21 -3.96 0.14 11.15
CA PRO A 21 -4.14 1.02 12.31
C PRO A 21 -4.08 0.33 13.69
N TYR A 22 -4.07 1.13 14.76
CA TYR A 22 -4.72 0.74 16.01
C TYR A 22 -5.46 1.96 16.59
N GLY A 23 -6.80 1.87 16.73
CA GLY A 23 -7.64 2.91 17.34
C GLY A 23 -8.98 3.24 16.65
N ALA A 24 -9.57 2.34 15.86
CA ALA A 24 -10.90 2.58 15.30
C ALA A 24 -11.98 2.32 16.36
N SER A 25 -12.82 3.33 16.64
CA SER A 25 -14.02 3.14 17.47
C SER A 25 -15.02 2.25 16.72
N SER A 26 -15.86 1.52 17.47
CA SER A 26 -16.87 0.60 16.93
C SER A 26 -17.81 1.22 15.88
N GLY A 27 -17.98 2.55 15.88
CA GLY A 27 -18.79 3.26 14.89
C GLY A 27 -18.16 3.38 13.50
N LYS A 28 -16.83 3.24 13.36
CA LYS A 28 -16.15 3.45 12.06
C LYS A 28 -16.43 2.34 11.04
N TYR A 29 -16.79 1.14 11.50
CA TYR A 29 -17.09 0.00 10.64
C TYR A 29 -18.58 -0.24 10.41
N GLU A 30 -19.47 0.61 10.94
CA GLU A 30 -20.91 0.56 10.67
C GLU A 30 -21.20 0.83 9.18
N ARG A 31 -20.37 1.68 8.54
CA ARG A 31 -20.37 1.91 7.10
C ARG A 31 -18.94 1.85 6.56
N VAL A 32 -18.61 0.76 5.87
CA VAL A 32 -17.29 0.58 5.25
C VAL A 32 -17.24 1.29 3.90
N ARG A 33 -16.42 2.34 3.79
CA ARG A 33 -16.11 3.00 2.51
C ARG A 33 -14.73 2.56 2.01
N ILE A 34 -14.69 2.08 0.78
CA ILE A 34 -13.48 1.59 0.11
C ILE A 34 -13.27 2.44 -1.14
N SER A 35 -12.05 2.91 -1.35
CA SER A 35 -11.69 3.67 -2.56
C SER A 35 -10.41 3.10 -3.17
N CYS A 36 -10.31 3.16 -4.49
CA CYS A 36 -9.14 2.71 -5.23
C CYS A 36 -8.41 3.92 -5.83
N SER A 37 -7.12 4.10 -5.51
CA SER A 37 -6.30 5.18 -6.03
C SER A 37 -5.55 4.83 -7.32
N SER A 38 -5.43 3.55 -7.67
CA SER A 38 -4.71 3.15 -8.88
C SER A 38 -5.29 1.89 -9.49
N GLY A 39 -5.26 1.82 -10.81
CA GLY A 39 -5.64 0.63 -11.57
C GLY A 39 -4.47 -0.13 -12.20
N PHE A 40 -3.26 0.44 -12.26
CA PHE A 40 -2.06 -0.18 -12.85
C PHE A 40 -0.77 0.55 -12.44
N TRP A 41 0.41 -0.03 -12.72
CA TRP A 41 1.69 0.67 -12.55
C TRP A 41 1.96 1.67 -13.66
N GLY A 42 2.04 2.95 -13.30
CA GLY A 42 2.11 4.09 -14.21
C GLY A 42 0.85 4.96 -14.21
N ASP A 43 -0.17 4.60 -13.41
CA ASP A 43 -1.35 5.43 -13.17
C ASP A 43 -0.99 6.72 -12.43
N THR A 44 -1.88 7.70 -12.46
CA THR A 44 -1.69 9.01 -11.82
C THR A 44 -1.60 8.89 -10.30
N SER A 45 -0.61 9.55 -9.70
CA SER A 45 -0.50 9.65 -8.23
C SER A 45 -1.50 10.63 -7.62
N GLU A 46 -2.12 11.49 -8.42
CA GLU A 46 -2.95 12.60 -7.95
C GLU A 46 -4.29 12.18 -7.34
N SER A 47 -4.74 10.95 -7.59
CA SER A 47 -5.92 10.35 -6.96
C SER A 47 -5.73 10.15 -5.45
N THR A 48 -4.51 9.80 -5.03
CA THR A 48 -4.24 9.38 -3.64
C THR A 48 -4.45 10.54 -2.66
N PRO A 49 -3.90 11.76 -2.88
CA PRO A 49 -4.15 12.91 -2.03
C PRO A 49 -5.64 13.29 -1.95
N GLN A 50 -6.38 13.17 -3.07
CA GLN A 50 -7.79 13.52 -3.11
C GLN A 50 -8.62 12.58 -2.24
N LEU A 51 -8.39 11.27 -2.38
CA LEU A 51 -9.08 10.25 -1.59
C LEU A 51 -8.74 10.36 -0.10
N VAL A 52 -7.45 10.52 0.24
CA VAL A 52 -7.03 10.64 1.64
C VAL A 52 -7.59 11.90 2.30
N ARG A 53 -7.69 13.03 1.59
CA ARG A 53 -8.14 14.30 2.19
C ARG A 53 -9.65 14.45 2.22
N TYR A 54 -10.36 13.91 1.24
CA TYR A 54 -11.78 14.22 1.01
C TYR A 54 -12.68 12.99 0.88
N GLY A 55 -12.13 11.77 0.82
CA GLY A 55 -12.89 10.55 0.51
C GLY A 55 -13.63 9.90 1.68
N ASP A 56 -13.39 10.31 2.93
CA ASP A 56 -14.01 9.76 4.15
C ASP A 56 -14.06 8.21 4.14
N LEU A 57 -12.88 7.61 3.94
CA LEU A 57 -12.72 6.19 3.63
C LEU A 57 -12.11 5.40 4.79
N VAL A 58 -12.46 4.11 4.83
CA VAL A 58 -11.90 3.13 5.76
C VAL A 58 -10.72 2.41 5.11
N PHE A 59 -10.86 2.06 3.83
CA PHE A 59 -9.84 1.34 3.07
C PHE A 59 -9.42 2.11 1.82
N LEU A 60 -8.12 2.32 1.67
CA LEU A 60 -7.49 2.83 0.46
C LEU A 60 -6.82 1.67 -0.26
N VAL A 61 -7.32 1.34 -1.44
CA VAL A 61 -6.78 0.31 -2.32
C VAL A 61 -5.86 0.97 -3.34
N ALA A 62 -4.70 0.37 -3.58
CA ALA A 62 -3.83 0.73 -4.70
C ALA A 62 -3.47 -0.53 -5.48
N ASP A 63 -4.11 -0.71 -6.64
CA ASP A 63 -3.84 -1.81 -7.54
C ASP A 63 -2.77 -1.42 -8.58
N TYR A 64 -1.72 -2.23 -8.66
CA TYR A 64 -0.60 -2.11 -9.58
C TYR A 64 -0.49 -3.32 -10.53
N LEU A 65 -1.57 -4.11 -10.66
CA LEU A 65 -1.73 -5.24 -11.59
C LEU A 65 -0.48 -6.10 -11.68
N SER A 66 -0.13 -6.72 -10.55
CA SER A 66 1.20 -7.28 -10.38
C SER A 66 1.54 -8.43 -11.35
N GLU A 67 0.61 -9.02 -12.11
CA GLU A 67 0.87 -10.19 -12.95
C GLU A 67 1.93 -9.97 -14.04
N ILE A 68 1.76 -8.97 -14.92
CA ILE A 68 2.79 -8.62 -15.93
C ILE A 68 3.98 -7.94 -15.24
N THR A 69 3.69 -7.11 -14.25
CA THR A 69 4.66 -6.36 -13.43
C THR A 69 5.63 -7.29 -12.68
N MET A 70 5.25 -8.52 -12.36
CA MET A 70 6.12 -9.50 -11.69
C MET A 70 7.33 -9.86 -12.53
N SER A 71 7.19 -10.02 -13.86
CA SER A 71 8.34 -10.31 -14.72
C SER A 71 9.36 -9.18 -14.71
N LEU A 72 8.88 -7.92 -14.66
CA LEU A 72 9.71 -6.73 -14.53
C LEU A 72 10.38 -6.65 -13.16
N LEU A 73 9.63 -6.85 -12.07
CA LEU A 73 10.15 -6.84 -10.70
C LEU A 73 11.10 -8.01 -10.43
N ALA A 74 10.91 -9.16 -11.08
CA ALA A 74 11.84 -10.29 -11.04
C ALA A 74 13.16 -9.92 -11.74
N GLY A 75 13.08 -9.22 -12.88
CA GLY A 75 14.24 -8.61 -13.52
C GLY A 75 14.95 -7.58 -12.65
N ALA A 76 14.19 -6.72 -11.96
CA ALA A 76 14.72 -5.73 -11.03
C ALA A 76 15.44 -6.42 -9.85
N LYS A 77 14.83 -7.46 -9.26
CA LYS A 77 15.41 -8.25 -8.17
C LYS A 77 16.76 -8.87 -8.53
N ARG A 78 16.91 -9.37 -9.76
CA ARG A 78 18.20 -9.90 -10.27
C ARG A 78 19.30 -8.84 -10.30
N LYS A 79 18.96 -7.57 -10.54
CA LYS A 79 19.91 -6.45 -10.55
C LYS A 79 20.16 -5.88 -9.17
N LYS A 80 19.10 -5.72 -8.37
CA LYS A 80 19.11 -5.16 -7.01
C LYS A 80 18.07 -5.90 -6.17
N PRO A 81 18.49 -6.80 -5.26
CA PRO A 81 17.58 -7.64 -4.48
C PRO A 81 16.53 -6.86 -3.70
N ASP A 82 16.87 -5.66 -3.24
CA ASP A 82 16.02 -4.85 -2.38
C ASP A 82 14.92 -4.07 -3.11
N MET A 83 14.95 -3.96 -4.45
CA MET A 83 14.02 -3.13 -5.23
C MET A 83 12.95 -3.95 -5.97
N SER A 84 12.38 -4.94 -5.30
CA SER A 84 11.36 -5.84 -5.87
C SER A 84 9.90 -5.42 -5.61
N TYR A 85 9.66 -4.13 -5.35
CA TYR A 85 8.36 -3.51 -5.11
C TYR A 85 8.20 -2.25 -6.00
N THR A 86 6.99 -1.69 -6.10
CA THR A 86 6.73 -0.49 -6.90
C THR A 86 7.26 0.76 -6.18
N PRO A 87 8.33 1.42 -6.69
CA PRO A 87 8.94 2.56 -6.00
C PRO A 87 7.99 3.76 -5.92
N ASP A 88 7.21 3.98 -6.99
CA ASP A 88 6.32 5.14 -7.13
C ASP A 88 5.16 5.10 -6.13
N PHE A 89 4.69 3.91 -5.78
CA PHE A 89 3.72 3.72 -4.70
C PHE A 89 4.25 4.30 -3.39
N ILE A 90 5.52 4.02 -3.07
CA ILE A 90 6.12 4.55 -1.85
C ILE A 90 6.35 6.05 -1.98
N SER A 91 7.04 6.50 -3.03
CA SER A 91 7.49 7.90 -3.14
C SER A 91 6.37 8.90 -3.38
N HIS A 92 5.33 8.53 -4.15
CA HIS A 92 4.29 9.45 -4.59
C HIS A 92 2.93 9.21 -3.93
N CYS A 93 2.55 7.96 -3.64
CA CYS A 93 1.24 7.67 -3.05
C CYS A 93 1.27 7.67 -1.51
N ILE A 94 2.23 6.97 -0.89
CA ILE A 94 2.23 6.77 0.56
C ILE A 94 3.03 7.83 1.31
N LYS A 95 4.28 8.08 0.90
CA LYS A 95 5.21 8.97 1.61
C LYS A 95 4.63 10.37 1.89
N PRO A 96 4.00 11.06 0.93
CA PRO A 96 3.48 12.40 1.18
C PRO A 96 2.29 12.45 2.15
N LEU A 97 1.62 11.32 2.38
CA LEU A 97 0.31 11.24 3.05
C LEU A 97 0.33 10.36 4.32
N ILE A 98 1.48 9.79 4.69
CA ILE A 98 1.56 8.78 5.75
C ILE A 98 1.04 9.29 7.11
N HIS A 99 1.27 10.57 7.43
CA HIS A 99 0.75 11.18 8.65
C HIS A 99 -0.77 11.34 8.63
N ASP A 100 -1.35 11.73 7.49
CA ASP A 100 -2.80 11.88 7.31
C ASP A 100 -3.48 10.51 7.35
N ILE A 101 -2.92 9.51 6.66
CA ILE A 101 -3.37 8.11 6.67
C ILE A 101 -3.40 7.57 8.10
N LYS A 102 -2.31 7.79 8.87
CA LYS A 102 -2.23 7.38 10.28
C LYS A 102 -3.26 8.10 11.14
N LYS A 103 -3.34 9.43 11.04
CA LYS A 103 -4.24 10.27 11.84
C LYS A 103 -5.71 9.90 11.61
N GLN A 104 -6.07 9.63 10.36
CA GLN A 104 -7.42 9.22 9.99
C GLN A 104 -7.68 7.74 10.24
N GLY A 105 -6.66 6.92 10.47
CA GLY A 105 -6.79 5.47 10.64
C GLY A 105 -7.29 4.79 9.36
N ILE A 106 -6.76 5.20 8.20
CA ILE A 106 -7.04 4.58 6.90
C ILE A 106 -6.19 3.32 6.77
N CYS A 107 -6.85 2.20 6.44
CA CYS A 107 -6.16 0.95 6.14
C CYS A 107 -5.77 0.91 4.66
N VAL A 108 -4.50 0.62 4.35
CA VAL A 108 -4.00 0.61 2.97
C VAL A 108 -3.88 -0.83 2.47
N VAL A 109 -4.45 -1.12 1.32
CA VAL A 109 -4.41 -2.44 0.69
C VAL A 109 -3.76 -2.30 -0.67
N THR A 110 -2.68 -3.04 -0.92
CA THR A 110 -2.00 -2.93 -2.21
C THR A 110 -1.36 -4.24 -2.64
N ASN A 111 -1.16 -4.40 -3.94
CA ASN A 111 -0.23 -5.40 -4.48
C ASN A 111 1.13 -4.78 -4.85
N GLY A 112 1.33 -3.46 -4.64
CA GLY A 112 2.56 -2.74 -4.94
C GLY A 112 3.81 -3.21 -4.17
N GLY A 113 3.65 -4.00 -3.10
CA GLY A 113 4.76 -4.68 -2.44
C GLY A 113 5.47 -5.71 -3.32
N GLY A 114 4.82 -6.15 -4.40
CA GLY A 114 5.41 -6.99 -5.43
C GLY A 114 6.06 -8.27 -4.92
N ILE A 115 7.31 -8.54 -5.33
CA ILE A 115 8.08 -9.72 -4.93
C ILE A 115 8.72 -9.54 -3.54
N ASN A 116 8.85 -8.30 -3.05
CA ASN A 116 9.43 -7.98 -1.75
C ASN A 116 8.50 -7.08 -0.91
N PRO A 117 7.36 -7.62 -0.45
CA PRO A 117 6.41 -6.86 0.36
C PRO A 117 7.03 -6.41 1.69
N GLU A 118 7.89 -7.21 2.32
CA GLU A 118 8.58 -6.83 3.55
C GLU A 118 9.52 -5.64 3.34
N GLY A 119 10.28 -5.62 2.25
CA GLY A 119 11.14 -4.50 1.86
C GLY A 119 10.34 -3.22 1.60
N CYS A 120 9.16 -3.35 0.99
CA CYS A 120 8.25 -2.23 0.77
C CYS A 120 7.80 -1.62 2.11
N VAL A 121 7.30 -2.45 3.03
CA VAL A 121 6.85 -2.02 4.36
C VAL A 121 8.00 -1.43 5.17
N ASN A 122 9.16 -2.09 5.19
CA ASN A 122 10.35 -1.59 5.87
C ASN A 122 10.78 -0.22 5.35
N THR A 123 10.66 0.01 4.04
CA THR A 123 10.99 1.31 3.44
C THR A 123 10.01 2.40 3.88
N ILE A 124 8.72 2.07 3.99
CA ILE A 124 7.68 2.98 4.50
C ILE A 124 7.97 3.33 5.97
N ILE A 125 8.21 2.32 6.82
CA ILE A 125 8.40 2.49 8.27
C ILE A 125 9.73 3.17 8.61
N LYS A 126 10.87 2.66 8.09
CA LYS A 126 12.21 3.17 8.44
C LYS A 126 12.42 4.63 8.07
N ARG A 127 11.75 5.12 7.02
CA ARG A 127 11.90 6.50 6.54
C ARG A 127 10.91 7.50 7.16
N HIS A 128 9.92 7.04 7.94
CA HIS A 128 8.81 7.91 8.39
C HIS A 128 8.46 7.79 9.88
N VAL A 129 9.34 7.22 10.71
CA VAL A 129 9.23 7.08 12.18
C VAL A 129 7.81 7.31 12.69
N ILE A 130 7.00 6.27 12.45
CA ILE A 130 5.62 6.13 12.91
C ILE A 130 5.66 5.56 14.32
#